data_AF-Q0WLZ1-F1
#
_entry.id   AF-Q0WLZ1-F1
#
_cell.length_a   1.000
_cell.length_b   1.000
_cell.length_c   1.000
_cell.angle_alpha   90.00
_cell.angle_beta   90.00
_cell.angle_gamma   90.00
#
_symmetry.space_group_name_H-M   'P 1'
#
loop_
_entity.id
_entity.type
_entity.pdbx_description
1 polymer ?
#
loop_
_entity_poly.entity_id
_entity_poly.type
_entity_poly.pdbx_seq_one_letter_code
_entity_poly.pdbx_strand_id
1 'polypeptide(L)'
;VPGVTASLFKLDQIGNGGVIIDSGTSVTRLIRPAYIAMRDAFRVGAKTLKRAPDFSLFDTCFDLSNMNEVKVPTVVLHFRGADVSLPATNYLIPVDTNGKFCFAFAGTMGGLSIIGNIQQQGFRVVYDLASSRVGFAPGGCA
;
A
#
# COMPACT_ATOMS: atom_id res chain seq x y z
N VAL A 1 -8.27 5.78 8.31
CA VAL A 1 -8.16 6.89 7.34
C VAL A 1 -9.56 7.41 7.03
N PRO A 2 -9.86 8.70 7.30
CA PRO A 2 -11.15 9.28 6.93
C PRO A 2 -11.41 9.10 5.42
N GLY A 3 -12.61 8.65 5.05
CA GLY A 3 -12.98 8.42 3.65
C GLY A 3 -12.64 7.02 3.09
N VAL A 4 -11.86 6.19 3.80
CA VAL A 4 -11.67 4.78 3.44
C VAL A 4 -12.67 3.93 4.23
N THR A 5 -13.65 3.34 3.53
CA THR A 5 -14.70 2.49 4.11
C THR A 5 -14.71 1.11 3.47
N ALA A 6 -15.25 0.10 4.16
CA ALA A 6 -15.33 -1.26 3.62
C ALA A 6 -16.16 -1.36 2.32
N SER A 7 -17.13 -0.47 2.11
CA SER A 7 -17.97 -0.46 0.89
C SER A 7 -17.17 -0.16 -0.38
N LEU A 8 -16.05 0.56 -0.27
CA LEU A 8 -15.13 0.84 -1.39
C LEU A 8 -14.47 -0.43 -1.93
N PHE A 9 -14.43 -1.50 -1.15
CA PHE A 9 -13.74 -2.75 -1.46
C PHE A 9 -14.72 -3.92 -1.66
N LYS A 10 -16.01 -3.64 -1.81
CA LYS A 10 -17.03 -4.68 -1.96
C LYS A 10 -17.04 -5.22 -3.40
N LEU A 11 -17.20 -6.54 -3.52
CA LEU A 11 -17.54 -7.18 -4.80
C LEU A 11 -19.05 -7.03 -5.07
N ASP A 12 -19.40 -6.69 -6.30
CA ASP A 12 -20.79 -6.71 -6.75
C ASP A 12 -21.27 -8.14 -7.09
N GLN A 13 -22.55 -8.28 -7.48
CA GLN A 13 -23.16 -9.59 -7.75
C GLN A 13 -22.62 -10.29 -9.01
N ILE A 14 -21.93 -9.57 -9.90
CA ILE A 14 -21.37 -10.11 -11.14
C ILE A 14 -19.84 -10.21 -11.09
N GLY A 15 -19.23 -9.93 -9.93
CA GLY A 15 -17.81 -10.12 -9.66
C GLY A 15 -16.91 -8.90 -9.93
N ASN A 16 -17.46 -7.72 -10.19
CA ASN A 16 -16.65 -6.49 -10.27
C ASN A 16 -16.37 -5.94 -8.88
N GLY A 17 -15.33 -5.11 -8.79
CA GLY A 17 -14.93 -4.50 -7.52
C GLY A 17 -13.96 -5.40 -6.75
N GLY A 18 -13.99 -5.29 -5.43
CA GLY A 18 -13.16 -6.14 -4.58
C GLY A 18 -11.69 -5.75 -4.49
N VAL A 19 -10.93 -6.68 -3.91
CA VAL A 19 -9.48 -6.60 -3.73
C VAL A 19 -8.90 -7.96 -4.11
N ILE A 20 -7.91 -7.98 -5.00
CA ILE A 20 -7.08 -9.17 -5.25
C ILE A 20 -5.71 -9.02 -4.60
N ILE A 21 -5.04 -10.15 -4.37
CA ILE A 21 -3.63 -10.20 -3.97
C ILE A 21 -2.86 -10.70 -5.17
N ASP A 22 -1.96 -9.88 -5.70
CA ASP A 22 -1.27 -10.16 -6.96
C ASP A 22 0.22 -9.81 -6.87
N SER A 23 1.05 -10.83 -6.91
CA SER A 23 2.51 -10.69 -6.92
C SER A 23 3.06 -10.23 -8.28
N GLY A 24 2.27 -10.26 -9.35
CA GLY A 24 2.63 -9.73 -10.67
C GLY A 24 2.52 -8.20 -10.77
N THR A 25 1.78 -7.56 -9.87
CA THR A 25 1.67 -6.11 -9.78
C THR A 25 2.67 -5.57 -8.75
N SER A 26 3.57 -4.66 -9.14
CA SER A 26 4.65 -4.19 -8.25
C SER A 26 4.17 -3.54 -6.96
N VAL A 27 3.20 -2.62 -7.04
CA VAL A 27 2.70 -1.82 -5.91
C VAL A 27 1.19 -1.92 -5.77
N THR A 28 0.69 -1.74 -4.55
CA THR A 28 -0.74 -1.75 -4.27
C THR A 28 -1.46 -0.66 -5.07
N ARG A 29 -2.50 -1.09 -5.79
CA ARG A 29 -3.40 -0.23 -6.56
C ARG A 29 -4.73 -0.17 -5.82
N LEU A 30 -5.14 1.00 -5.36
CA LEU A 30 -6.45 1.18 -4.73
C LEU A 30 -7.40 1.84 -5.71
N ILE A 31 -8.69 1.54 -5.61
CA ILE A 31 -9.69 2.33 -6.33
C ILE A 31 -9.54 3.80 -5.98
N ARG A 32 -9.78 4.67 -6.96
CA ARG A 32 -9.40 6.09 -6.89
C ARG A 32 -9.86 6.81 -5.62
N PRO A 33 -11.09 6.63 -5.11
CA PRO A 33 -11.51 7.27 -3.84
C PRO A 33 -10.67 6.81 -2.64
N ALA A 34 -10.41 5.51 -2.52
CA ALA A 34 -9.60 4.97 -1.43
C ALA A 34 -8.13 5.42 -1.53
N TYR A 35 -7.57 5.43 -2.74
CA TYR A 35 -6.22 5.92 -2.99
C TYR A 35 -6.06 7.38 -2.56
N ILE A 36 -6.96 8.27 -3.00
CA ILE A 36 -6.90 9.71 -2.69
C ILE A 36 -6.94 9.92 -1.17
N ALA A 37 -7.90 9.29 -0.49
CA ALA A 37 -8.05 9.40 0.96
C ALA A 37 -6.80 8.90 1.71
N MET A 38 -6.25 7.75 1.30
CA MET A 38 -5.04 7.18 1.91
C MET A 38 -3.81 8.05 1.67
N ARG A 39 -3.59 8.49 0.43
CA ARG A 39 -2.49 9.38 0.03
C ARG A 39 -2.53 10.68 0.81
N ASP A 40 -3.69 11.31 0.91
CA ASP A 40 -3.82 12.61 1.58
C ASP A 40 -3.59 12.47 3.09
N ALA A 41 -4.10 11.41 3.72
CA ALA A 41 -3.78 11.11 5.12
C ALA A 41 -2.29 10.83 5.34
N PHE A 42 -1.64 10.09 4.43
CA PHE A 42 -0.20 9.84 4.50
C PHE A 42 0.59 11.14 4.39
N ARG A 43 0.24 12.02 3.44
CA ARG A 43 0.89 13.35 3.28
C ARG A 43 0.75 14.22 4.53
N VAL A 44 -0.42 14.21 5.17
CA VAL A 44 -0.63 14.94 6.45
C VAL A 44 0.26 14.39 7.54
N GLY A 45 0.36 13.06 7.69
CA GLY A 45 1.23 12.43 8.67
C GLY A 45 2.72 12.63 8.38
N ALA A 46 3.10 12.70 7.11
CA ALA A 46 4.47 12.88 6.63
C ALA A 46 4.84 14.35 6.35
N LYS A 47 4.08 15.32 6.87
CA LYS A 47 4.24 16.75 6.59
C LYS A 47 5.62 17.33 6.91
N THR A 48 6.40 16.68 7.77
CA THR A 48 7.75 17.09 8.15
C THR A 48 8.80 16.71 7.10
N LEU A 49 8.45 15.84 6.15
CA LEU A 49 9.36 15.38 5.10
C LEU A 49 9.34 16.35 3.92
N LYS A 50 10.52 16.63 3.36
CA LYS A 50 10.67 17.48 2.18
C LYS A 50 10.07 16.78 0.96
N ARG A 51 9.06 17.39 0.34
CA ARG A 51 8.47 16.86 -0.91
C ARG A 51 9.47 16.92 -2.07
N ALA A 52 9.45 15.88 -2.90
CA ALA A 52 10.14 15.82 -4.17
C ALA A 52 9.12 15.79 -5.33
N PRO A 53 9.54 16.09 -6.57
CA PRO A 53 8.70 15.91 -7.74
C PRO A 53 8.21 14.46 -7.87
N ASP A 54 7.00 14.33 -8.42
CA ASP A 54 6.36 13.05 -8.73
C ASP A 54 7.25 12.19 -9.66
N PHE A 55 7.09 10.87 -9.59
CA PHE A 55 7.89 9.93 -10.35
C PHE A 55 7.04 8.80 -10.92
N SER A 56 6.96 8.72 -12.25
CA SER A 56 6.16 7.70 -12.95
C SER A 56 4.70 7.69 -12.44
N LEU A 57 4.25 6.58 -11.85
CA LEU A 57 2.91 6.41 -11.28
C LEU A 57 2.74 6.95 -9.85
N PHE A 58 3.83 7.41 -9.21
CA PHE A 58 3.81 7.91 -7.83
C PHE A 58 3.64 9.42 -7.80
N ASP A 59 2.59 9.90 -7.14
CA ASP A 59 2.31 11.32 -6.97
C ASP A 59 2.77 11.88 -5.60
N THR A 60 3.42 11.05 -4.78
CA THR A 60 3.79 11.38 -3.41
C THR A 60 5.19 10.90 -3.15
N CYS A 61 6.15 11.78 -3.42
CA CYS A 61 7.56 11.53 -3.25
C CYS A 61 8.21 12.54 -2.32
N PHE A 62 9.33 12.14 -1.73
CA PHE A 62 10.11 12.89 -0.76
C PHE A 62 11.60 12.81 -1.09
N ASP A 63 12.31 13.88 -0.75
CA ASP A 63 13.77 13.96 -0.81
C ASP A 63 14.32 13.64 0.57
N LEU A 64 14.95 12.47 0.69
CA LEU A 64 15.57 11.95 1.91
C LEU A 64 17.09 11.89 1.80
N SER A 65 17.69 12.53 0.79
CA SER A 65 19.14 12.47 0.48
C SER A 65 20.07 12.80 1.65
N ASN A 66 19.61 13.62 2.59
CA ASN A 66 20.38 14.06 3.75
C ASN A 66 19.91 13.43 5.08
N MET A 67 19.20 12.31 5.04
CA MET A 67 18.65 11.66 6.23
C MET A 67 19.10 10.19 6.32
N ASN A 68 19.65 9.83 7.48
CA ASN A 68 20.03 8.44 7.79
C ASN A 68 18.86 7.64 8.37
N GLU A 69 17.94 8.33 9.04
CA GLU A 69 16.72 7.74 9.61
C GLU A 69 15.56 8.72 9.41
N VAL A 70 14.37 8.19 9.15
CA VAL A 70 13.17 8.99 8.93
C VAL A 70 11.99 8.40 9.68
N LYS A 71 11.21 9.26 10.33
CA LYS A 71 9.92 8.89 10.92
C LYS A 71 8.81 9.10 9.89
N VAL A 72 8.03 8.05 9.67
CA VAL A 72 6.93 8.03 8.69
C VAL A 72 5.64 7.53 9.35
N PRO A 73 4.46 7.89 8.83
CA PRO A 73 3.20 7.38 9.35
C PRO A 73 3.11 5.86 9.23
N THR A 74 2.65 5.19 10.28
CA THR A 74 2.34 3.76 10.23
C THR A 74 1.21 3.49 9.24
N VAL A 75 1.37 2.46 8.42
CA VAL A 75 0.36 1.99 7.48
C VAL A 75 -0.07 0.58 7.86
N VAL A 76 -1.38 0.38 7.98
CA VAL A 76 -1.99 -0.91 8.34
C VAL A 76 -3.07 -1.25 7.32
N LEU A 77 -3.06 -2.49 6.83
CA LEU A 77 -4.16 -3.05 6.06
C LEU A 77 -5.11 -3.77 7.02
N HIS A 78 -6.33 -3.25 7.15
CA HIS A 78 -7.35 -3.81 8.03
C HIS A 78 -8.20 -4.84 7.28
N PHE A 79 -8.17 -6.09 7.73
CA PHE A 79 -9.01 -7.17 7.25
C PHE A 79 -10.04 -7.56 8.31
N ARG A 80 -11.04 -8.35 7.90
CA ARG A 80 -11.96 -8.95 8.87
C ARG A 80 -11.20 -9.95 9.74
N GLY A 81 -10.92 -9.57 10.98
CA GLY A 81 -10.29 -10.42 11.98
C GLY A 81 -8.76 -10.41 11.99
N ALA A 82 -8.12 -9.54 11.20
CA ALA A 82 -6.66 -9.38 11.21
C ALA A 82 -6.24 -7.98 10.78
N ASP A 83 -5.18 -7.48 11.39
CA ASP A 83 -4.50 -6.25 10.99
C ASP A 83 -3.10 -6.59 10.48
N VAL A 84 -2.79 -6.17 9.26
CA VAL A 84 -1.47 -6.37 8.65
C VAL A 84 -0.73 -5.03 8.70
N SER A 85 0.10 -4.86 9.72
CA SER A 85 0.95 -3.68 9.87
C SER A 85 2.14 -3.76 8.91
N LEU A 86 2.20 -2.85 7.94
CA LEU A 86 3.26 -2.86 6.95
C LEU A 86 4.54 -2.22 7.50
N PRO A 87 5.70 -2.88 7.36
CA PRO A 87 7.01 -2.22 7.49
C PRO A 87 7.13 -0.99 6.58
N ALA A 88 7.91 0.02 6.99
CA ALA A 88 8.10 1.25 6.21
C ALA A 88 8.65 1.00 4.80
N THR A 89 9.50 -0.01 4.66
CA THR A 89 10.05 -0.46 3.38
C THR A 89 8.99 -1.00 2.42
N ASN A 90 7.81 -1.41 2.90
CA ASN A 90 6.70 -1.85 2.07
C ASN A 90 5.84 -0.68 1.54
N TYR A 91 6.08 0.57 1.94
CA TYR A 91 5.28 1.70 1.45
C TYR A 91 6.04 2.98 1.18
N LEU A 92 7.32 3.08 1.53
CA LEU A 92 8.19 4.19 1.15
C LEU A 92 9.44 3.60 0.49
N ILE A 93 9.47 3.59 -0.84
CA ILE A 93 10.49 2.88 -1.64
C ILE A 93 11.44 3.87 -2.32
N PRO A 94 12.73 3.53 -2.46
CA PRO A 94 13.64 4.32 -3.28
C PRO A 94 13.25 4.20 -4.76
N VAL A 95 13.25 5.31 -5.48
CA VAL A 95 12.97 5.35 -6.93
C VAL A 95 14.16 5.83 -7.76
N ASP A 96 15.21 6.32 -7.10
CA ASP A 96 16.50 6.63 -7.68
C ASP A 96 17.63 6.40 -6.66
N THR A 97 18.87 6.62 -7.07
CA THR A 97 20.06 6.52 -6.22
C THR A 97 20.41 7.82 -5.48
N ASN A 98 19.62 8.87 -5.66
CA ASN A 98 19.90 10.22 -5.11
C ASN A 98 19.07 10.51 -3.85
N GLY A 99 18.45 9.49 -3.27
CA GLY A 99 17.65 9.63 -2.04
C GLY A 99 16.21 10.08 -2.29
N LYS A 100 15.66 9.92 -3.50
CA LYS A 100 14.22 10.09 -3.71
C LYS A 100 13.47 8.84 -3.33
N PHE A 101 12.50 9.00 -2.42
CA PHE A 101 11.61 7.92 -2.00
C PHE A 101 10.16 8.27 -2.28
N CYS A 102 9.38 7.31 -2.75
CA CYS A 102 7.98 7.51 -3.09
C CYS A 102 7.05 6.58 -2.31
N PHE A 103 5.86 7.09 -2.02
CA PHE A 103 4.79 6.34 -1.38
C PHE A 103 4.28 5.26 -2.35
N ALA A 104 4.52 3.99 -2.03
CA ALA A 104 4.34 2.86 -2.93
C ALA A 104 2.88 2.38 -3.02
N PHE A 105 1.97 3.33 -3.20
CA PHE A 105 0.55 3.11 -3.49
C PHE A 105 0.19 3.97 -4.71
N ALA A 106 -0.76 3.50 -5.51
CA ALA A 106 -1.30 4.29 -6.61
C ALA A 106 -2.79 4.03 -6.82
N GLY A 107 -3.44 4.94 -7.52
CA GLY A 107 -4.80 4.71 -8.01
C GLY A 107 -4.83 3.66 -9.12
N THR A 108 -5.93 2.92 -9.21
CA THR A 108 -6.33 2.18 -10.42
C THR A 108 -7.34 2.98 -11.23
N MET A 109 -7.37 2.74 -12.55
CA MET A 109 -8.42 3.23 -13.45
C MET A 109 -9.64 2.30 -13.48
N GLY A 110 -9.49 1.06 -13.01
CA GLY A 110 -10.58 0.08 -12.92
C GLY A 110 -11.32 0.12 -11.58
N GLY A 111 -12.37 -0.70 -11.46
CA GLY A 111 -13.10 -0.89 -10.19
C GLY A 111 -12.41 -1.82 -9.19
N LEU A 112 -11.32 -2.50 -9.57
CA LEU A 112 -10.64 -3.51 -8.77
C LEU A 112 -9.42 -2.93 -8.05
N SER A 113 -9.34 -3.16 -6.73
CA SER A 113 -8.11 -2.89 -5.97
C SER A 113 -7.19 -4.12 -5.97
N ILE A 114 -5.89 -3.88 -5.81
CA ILE A 114 -4.84 -4.90 -5.89
C ILE A 114 -3.86 -4.68 -4.75
N ILE A 115 -3.62 -5.68 -3.91
CA ILE A 115 -2.48 -5.70 -2.99
C ILE A 115 -1.27 -6.23 -3.76
N GLY A 116 -0.33 -5.34 -4.04
CA GLY A 116 0.83 -5.61 -4.90
C GLY A 116 1.98 -6.29 -4.17
N ASN A 117 2.97 -6.74 -4.94
CA ASN A 117 4.15 -7.47 -4.47
C ASN A 117 4.90 -6.74 -3.35
N ILE A 118 5.17 -5.45 -3.50
CA ILE A 118 5.93 -4.68 -2.49
C ILE A 118 5.22 -4.71 -1.13
N GLN A 119 3.88 -4.71 -1.06
CA GLN A 119 3.16 -4.81 0.23
C GLN A 119 3.08 -6.23 0.80
N GLN A 120 3.45 -7.24 0.01
CA GLN A 120 3.52 -8.63 0.44
C GLN A 120 4.92 -9.02 0.93
N GLN A 121 5.98 -8.30 0.52
CA GLN A 121 7.36 -8.61 0.89
C GLN A 121 7.57 -8.63 2.42
N GLY A 122 8.33 -9.62 2.90
CA GLY A 122 8.58 -9.82 4.33
C GLY A 122 7.44 -10.57 5.06
N PHE A 123 6.33 -10.85 4.37
CA PHE A 123 5.25 -11.69 4.88
C PHE A 123 5.24 -13.05 4.19
N ARG A 124 4.92 -14.10 4.97
CA ARG A 124 4.45 -15.37 4.44
C ARG A 124 2.96 -15.24 4.22
N VAL A 125 2.55 -15.24 2.95
CA VAL A 125 1.14 -15.24 2.56
C VAL A 125 0.68 -16.69 2.39
N VAL A 126 -0.35 -17.10 3.13
CA VAL A 126 -0.89 -18.46 3.11
C VAL A 126 -2.31 -18.42 2.54
N TYR A 127 -2.56 -19.26 1.54
CA TYR A 127 -3.88 -19.44 0.95
C TYR A 127 -4.47 -20.76 1.45
N ASP A 128 -5.36 -20.67 2.45
CA ASP A 128 -6.10 -21.82 2.96
C ASP A 128 -7.38 -21.98 2.13
N LEU A 129 -7.28 -22.83 1.11
CA LEU A 129 -8.39 -23.11 0.19
C LEU A 129 -9.51 -23.92 0.85
N ALA A 130 -9.20 -24.73 1.87
CA ALA A 130 -10.20 -25.55 2.55
C ALA A 130 -11.11 -24.68 3.44
N SER A 131 -10.53 -23.68 4.11
CA SER A 131 -11.29 -22.76 4.97
C SER A 131 -11.70 -21.45 4.28
N SER A 132 -11.37 -21.26 3.01
CA SER A 132 -11.58 -20.02 2.25
C SER A 132 -10.99 -18.79 2.95
N ARG A 133 -9.72 -18.87 3.36
CA ARG A 133 -9.01 -17.81 4.11
C ARG A 133 -7.65 -17.50 3.51
N VAL A 134 -7.23 -16.26 3.73
CA VAL A 134 -5.85 -15.82 3.49
C VAL A 134 -5.23 -15.44 4.83
N GLY A 135 -4.02 -15.91 5.09
CA GLY A 135 -3.22 -15.56 6.26
C GLY A 135 -1.97 -14.78 5.89
N PHE A 136 -1.59 -13.83 6.75
CA PHE A 136 -0.35 -13.07 6.64
C PHE A 136 0.46 -13.27 7.92
N ALA A 137 1.70 -13.74 7.80
CA ALA A 137 2.62 -13.87 8.92
C ALA A 137 3.91 -13.08 8.64
N PRO A 138 4.34 -12.15 9.52
CA PRO A 138 5.60 -11.43 9.33
C PRO A 138 6.80 -12.37 9.47
N GLY A 139 7.94 -12.01 8.88
CA GLY A 139 9.17 -12.82 8.93
C GLY A 139 9.14 -14.04 8.01
N GLY A 140 8.36 -13.97 6.94
CA GLY A 140 8.09 -15.10 6.04
C GLY A 140 9.17 -15.44 5.02
N CYS A 141 10.22 -14.64 4.92
CA CYS A 141 11.34 -14.85 4.01
C CYS A 141 12.65 -14.64 4.79
N ALA A 142 13.45 -15.70 4.88
CA ALA A 142 14.84 -15.69 5.32
C ALA A 142 15.76 -15.60 4.09
#